data_AF-A0A2D4FR01-F1
#
_entry.id   AF-A0A2D4FR01-F1
#
_cell.length_a   1.000
_cell.length_b   1.000
_cell.length_c   1.000
_cell.angle_alpha   90.00
_cell.angle_beta   90.00
_cell.angle_gamma   90.00
#
_symmetry.space_group_name_H-M   'P 1'
#
loop_
_entity.id
_entity.type
_entity.pdbx_description
1 polymer ?
#
loop_
_entity_poly.entity_id
_entity_poly.type
_entity_poly.pdbx_seq_one_letter_code
_entity_poly.pdbx_strand_id
1 'polypeptide(L)'
;IDPAGGYAGDSALQLERISVYYNESSSQTYVPRAILVDLEPGTMDSVRSGPFGQLFRPDNFIFGQTGAGNNWAKGHYTEGAELVDSVLDIVRKECEHCDCLQGFQLTHSLGGGTGSGM
;
A
#
# COMPACT_ATOMS: atom_id res chain seq x y z
N ILE A 1 9.29 -14.26 3.11
CA ILE A 1 9.22 -13.81 1.69
C ILE A 1 10.46 -12.98 1.42
N ASP A 2 11.20 -13.31 0.38
CA ASP A 2 12.40 -12.58 -0.04
C ASP A 2 12.02 -11.32 -0.87
N PRO A 3 12.98 -10.45 -1.22
CA PRO A 3 12.74 -9.27 -2.04
C PRO A 3 12.09 -9.51 -3.42
N ALA A 4 12.22 -10.71 -3.99
CA ALA A 4 11.64 -11.07 -5.27
C ALA A 4 10.22 -11.69 -5.13
N GLY A 5 9.71 -11.79 -3.90
CA GLY A 5 8.43 -12.42 -3.61
C GLY A 5 8.52 -13.94 -3.41
N GLY A 6 9.70 -14.53 -3.43
CA GLY A 6 9.91 -15.95 -3.21
C GLY A 6 9.76 -16.34 -1.74
N TYR A 7 9.26 -17.54 -1.48
CA TYR A 7 9.29 -18.12 -0.13
C TYR A 7 10.66 -18.77 0.12
N ALA A 8 11.40 -18.25 1.09
CA ALA A 8 12.72 -18.74 1.49
C ALA A 8 12.73 -19.30 2.94
N GLY A 9 11.57 -19.69 3.45
CA GLY A 9 11.44 -20.27 4.79
C GLY A 9 11.58 -21.79 4.81
N ASP A 10 11.57 -22.35 6.01
CA ASP A 10 11.84 -23.77 6.28
C ASP A 10 10.63 -24.53 6.88
N SER A 11 9.52 -23.83 7.15
CA SER A 11 8.37 -24.40 7.85
C SER A 11 7.05 -24.11 7.16
N ALA A 12 6.25 -25.17 6.91
CA ALA A 12 4.91 -25.04 6.34
C ALA A 12 3.97 -24.13 7.17
N LEU A 13 4.22 -24.03 8.49
CA LEU A 13 3.45 -23.15 9.38
C LEU A 13 3.59 -21.66 9.00
N GLN A 14 4.68 -21.26 8.34
CA GLN A 14 4.88 -19.89 7.88
C GLN A 14 3.96 -19.53 6.70
N LEU A 15 3.47 -20.54 5.96
CA LEU A 15 2.59 -20.36 4.81
C LEU A 15 1.11 -20.57 5.14
N GLU A 16 0.78 -21.20 6.27
CA GLU A 16 -0.60 -21.61 6.60
C GLU A 16 -1.63 -20.47 6.50
N ARG A 17 -1.23 -19.23 6.86
CA ARG A 17 -2.09 -18.05 6.84
C ARG A 17 -1.48 -16.87 6.09
N ILE A 18 -0.55 -17.13 5.18
CA ILE A 18 0.13 -16.05 4.46
C ILE A 18 -0.83 -15.27 3.56
N SER A 19 -1.90 -15.91 3.07
CA SER A 19 -2.93 -15.32 2.22
C SER A 19 -3.68 -14.15 2.85
N VAL A 20 -3.63 -14.01 4.18
CA VAL A 20 -4.23 -12.89 4.93
C VAL A 20 -3.63 -11.55 4.48
N TYR A 21 -2.31 -11.49 4.32
CA TYR A 21 -1.60 -10.26 3.95
C TYR A 21 -0.96 -10.31 2.57
N TYR A 22 -0.90 -11.47 1.93
CA TYR A 22 -0.29 -11.64 0.62
C TYR A 22 -1.28 -12.24 -0.39
N ASN A 23 -1.14 -11.82 -1.63
CA ASN A 23 -1.66 -12.50 -2.80
C ASN A 23 -0.59 -13.46 -3.32
N GLU A 24 -0.97 -14.70 -3.62
CA GLU A 24 -0.10 -15.65 -4.31
C GLU A 24 -0.34 -15.54 -5.82
N SER A 25 0.72 -15.37 -6.59
CA SER A 25 0.67 -15.39 -8.05
C SER A 25 0.80 -16.82 -8.59
N SER A 26 0.47 -17.01 -9.88
CA SER A 26 0.67 -18.29 -10.57
C SER A 26 2.13 -18.74 -10.62
N SER A 27 3.09 -17.84 -10.41
CA SER A 27 4.52 -18.13 -10.35
C SER A 27 5.04 -18.38 -8.92
N GLN A 28 4.16 -18.67 -7.95
CA GLN A 28 4.50 -18.83 -6.53
C GLN A 28 5.23 -17.62 -5.93
N THR A 29 4.91 -16.41 -6.43
CA THR A 29 5.41 -15.17 -5.83
C THR A 29 4.33 -14.57 -4.95
N TYR A 30 4.74 -14.13 -3.76
CA TYR A 30 3.86 -13.57 -2.74
C TYR A 30 3.95 -12.04 -2.77
N VAL A 31 2.83 -11.41 -3.13
CA VAL A 31 2.73 -9.96 -3.29
C VAL A 31 1.87 -9.37 -2.16
N PRO A 32 2.34 -8.38 -1.39
CA PRO A 32 1.59 -7.78 -0.31
C PRO A 32 0.24 -7.20 -0.78
N ARG A 33 -0.81 -7.43 0.00
CA ARG A 33 -2.11 -6.75 -0.10
C ARG A 33 -1.99 -5.36 0.54
N ALA A 34 -1.16 -4.52 -0.04
CA ALA A 34 -0.84 -3.19 0.47
C ALA A 34 -1.03 -2.14 -0.61
N ILE A 35 -1.52 -0.97 -0.19
CA ILE A 35 -1.70 0.22 -1.00
C ILE A 35 -0.91 1.34 -0.33
N LEU A 36 -0.04 1.99 -1.08
CA LEU A 36 0.81 3.07 -0.60
C LEU A 36 0.30 4.38 -1.16
N VAL A 37 -0.06 5.29 -0.27
CA VAL A 37 -0.65 6.58 -0.61
C VAL A 37 0.18 7.68 0.00
N ASP A 38 0.60 8.65 -0.81
CA ASP A 38 1.17 9.89 -0.31
C ASP A 38 0.87 11.05 -1.27
N LEU A 39 0.64 12.25 -0.75
CA LEU A 39 0.47 13.42 -1.61
C LEU A 39 1.82 13.88 -2.21
N GLU A 40 2.94 13.45 -1.62
CA GLU A 40 4.29 13.77 -2.10
C GLU A 40 4.89 12.66 -2.97
N PRO A 41 5.36 12.95 -4.20
CA PRO A 41 5.92 11.93 -5.08
C PRO A 41 7.26 11.34 -4.60
N GLY A 42 8.02 12.08 -3.78
CA GLY A 42 9.35 11.66 -3.32
C GLY A 42 9.35 10.40 -2.43
N THR A 43 8.22 10.08 -1.78
CA THR A 43 8.08 8.88 -0.96
C THR A 43 8.14 7.61 -1.81
N MET A 44 7.66 7.65 -3.06
CA MET A 44 7.68 6.50 -3.96
C MET A 44 9.11 6.02 -4.25
N ASP A 45 10.01 6.93 -4.61
CA ASP A 45 11.39 6.59 -4.94
C ASP A 45 12.11 5.99 -3.74
N SER A 46 11.79 6.48 -2.54
CA SER A 46 12.32 5.96 -1.28
C SER A 46 11.87 4.53 -1.02
N VAL A 47 10.59 4.21 -1.25
CA VAL A 47 10.09 2.84 -1.07
C VAL A 47 10.64 1.91 -2.16
N ARG A 48 10.62 2.33 -3.43
CA ARG A 48 11.05 1.52 -4.58
C ARG A 48 12.55 1.21 -4.56
N SER A 49 13.37 2.13 -4.05
CA SER A 49 14.80 1.93 -3.85
C SER A 49 15.13 1.09 -2.62
N GLY A 50 14.15 0.85 -1.74
CA GLY A 50 14.29 0.00 -0.57
C GLY A 50 14.48 -1.47 -0.94
N PRO A 51 14.99 -2.30 0.00
CA PRO A 51 15.29 -3.71 -0.24
C PRO A 51 14.06 -4.54 -0.64
N PHE A 52 12.86 -4.12 -0.24
CA PHE A 52 11.60 -4.77 -0.60
C PHE A 52 10.75 -3.92 -1.57
N GLY A 53 11.32 -2.89 -2.19
CA GLY A 53 10.56 -1.97 -3.05
C GLY A 53 9.90 -2.65 -4.25
N GLN A 54 10.55 -3.68 -4.80
CA GLN A 54 10.07 -4.47 -5.93
C GLN A 54 8.97 -5.49 -5.56
N LEU A 55 8.72 -5.67 -4.26
CA LEU A 55 7.74 -6.63 -3.77
C LEU A 55 6.30 -6.11 -3.95
N PHE A 56 6.12 -4.79 -3.92
CA PHE A 56 4.82 -4.14 -4.04
C PHE A 56 4.40 -3.99 -5.51
N ARG A 57 3.08 -4.09 -5.78
CA ARG A 57 2.56 -3.84 -7.14
C ARG A 57 2.77 -2.37 -7.50
N PRO A 58 3.35 -2.05 -8.67
CA PRO A 58 3.50 -0.68 -9.13
C PRO A 58 2.17 0.10 -9.16
N ASP A 59 1.07 -0.60 -9.48
CA ASP A 59 -0.28 -0.03 -9.55
C ASP A 59 -0.87 0.34 -8.18
N ASN A 60 -0.28 -0.16 -7.09
CA ASN A 60 -0.73 0.10 -5.72
C ASN A 60 -0.01 1.30 -5.09
N PHE A 61 0.79 2.02 -5.86
CA PHE A 61 1.37 3.30 -5.46
C PHE A 61 0.52 4.44 -6.02
N ILE A 62 -0.17 5.15 -5.13
CA ILE A 62 -0.94 6.34 -5.47
C ILE A 62 -0.22 7.54 -4.90
N PHE A 63 0.03 8.54 -5.74
CA PHE A 63 0.65 9.76 -5.26
C PHE A 63 0.15 11.02 -5.93
N GLY A 64 0.18 12.11 -5.15
CA GLY A 64 -0.08 13.46 -5.61
C GLY A 64 1.14 14.09 -6.29
N GLN A 65 0.97 15.33 -6.73
CA GLN A 65 2.08 16.16 -7.22
C GLN A 65 2.61 17.12 -6.16
N THR A 66 1.91 17.25 -5.04
CA THR A 66 2.02 18.34 -4.07
C THR A 66 1.85 17.79 -2.65
N GLY A 67 2.81 18.02 -1.76
CA GLY A 67 2.68 17.62 -0.37
C GLY A 67 1.67 18.47 0.42
N ALA A 68 1.01 17.88 1.42
CA ALA A 68 0.13 18.62 2.33
C ALA A 68 0.87 19.60 3.26
N GLY A 69 2.21 19.48 3.38
CA GLY A 69 3.05 20.45 4.10
C GLY A 69 2.67 20.61 5.59
N ASN A 70 2.43 19.50 6.29
CA ASN A 70 1.95 19.47 7.69
C ASN A 70 0.63 20.21 7.94
N ASN A 71 -0.17 20.44 6.90
CA ASN A 71 -1.49 21.04 7.02
C ASN A 71 -2.59 19.97 6.84
N TRP A 72 -3.27 19.65 7.95
CA TRP A 72 -4.40 18.71 7.95
C TRP A 72 -5.51 19.11 6.98
N ALA A 73 -5.86 20.41 6.91
CA ALA A 73 -6.93 20.89 6.04
C ALA A 73 -6.61 20.71 4.56
N LYS A 74 -5.32 20.79 4.18
CA LYS A 74 -4.90 20.47 2.81
C LYS A 74 -5.05 18.99 2.50
N GLY A 75 -4.64 18.12 3.43
CA GLY A 75 -4.84 16.68 3.29
C GLY A 75 -6.32 16.33 3.19
N HIS A 76 -7.16 16.92 4.04
CA HIS A 76 -8.56 16.51 4.14
C HIS A 76 -9.51 17.15 3.12
N TYR A 77 -9.35 18.45 2.84
CA TYR A 77 -10.35 19.21 2.08
C TYR A 77 -9.90 19.64 0.68
N THR A 78 -8.60 19.63 0.36
CA THR A 78 -8.11 20.10 -0.95
C THR A 78 -7.34 19.01 -1.68
N GLU A 79 -6.05 18.83 -1.40
CA GLU A 79 -5.16 17.96 -2.18
C GLU A 79 -5.56 16.49 -2.02
N GLY A 80 -5.86 16.03 -0.80
CA GLY A 80 -6.28 14.65 -0.59
C GLY A 80 -7.70 14.38 -1.08
N ALA A 81 -8.57 15.40 -1.10
CA ALA A 81 -9.91 15.27 -1.68
C ALA A 81 -9.87 15.07 -3.20
N GLU A 82 -8.86 15.61 -3.89
CA GLU A 82 -8.65 15.36 -5.32
C GLU A 82 -8.11 13.95 -5.60
N LEU A 83 -7.32 13.39 -4.67
CA LEU A 83 -6.67 12.09 -4.84
C LEU A 83 -7.50 10.90 -4.31
N VAL A 84 -8.44 11.13 -3.39
CA VAL A 84 -9.16 10.07 -2.67
C VAL A 84 -9.92 9.11 -3.60
N ASP A 85 -10.54 9.61 -4.67
CA ASP A 85 -11.29 8.76 -5.60
C ASP A 85 -10.36 7.74 -6.29
N SER A 86 -9.14 8.15 -6.63
CA SER A 86 -8.14 7.26 -7.24
C SER A 86 -7.68 6.18 -6.24
N VAL A 87 -7.54 6.54 -4.97
CA VAL A 87 -7.22 5.60 -3.89
C VAL A 87 -8.35 4.60 -3.71
N LEU A 88 -9.60 5.07 -3.64
CA LEU A 88 -10.78 4.22 -3.45
C LEU A 88 -10.98 3.22 -4.60
N ASP A 89 -10.64 3.60 -5.83
CA ASP A 89 -10.68 2.68 -6.97
C ASP A 89 -9.68 1.54 -6.85
N ILE A 90 -8.46 1.81 -6.36
CA ILE A 90 -7.44 0.77 -6.14
C ILE A 90 -7.79 -0.10 -4.92
N VAL A 91 -8.30 0.52 -3.85
CA VAL A 91 -8.85 -0.22 -2.70
C VAL A 91 -9.95 -1.16 -3.16
N ARG A 92 -10.88 -0.70 -4.00
CA ARG A 92 -11.96 -1.53 -4.56
C ARG A 92 -11.38 -2.71 -5.35
N LYS A 93 -10.42 -2.46 -6.25
CA LYS A 93 -9.76 -3.52 -7.03
C LYS A 93 -9.13 -4.56 -6.11
N GLU A 94 -8.36 -4.17 -5.10
CA GLU A 94 -7.77 -5.14 -4.16
C GLU A 94 -8.84 -5.93 -3.38
N CYS A 95 -9.95 -5.28 -3.01
CA CYS A 95 -11.07 -5.95 -2.34
C CYS A 95 -11.76 -6.99 -3.24
N GLU A 96 -11.89 -6.72 -4.54
CA GLU A 96 -12.45 -7.67 -5.51
C GLU A 96 -11.57 -8.92 -5.70
N HIS A 97 -10.28 -8.83 -5.38
CA HIS A 97 -9.34 -9.97 -5.37
C HIS A 97 -9.29 -10.73 -4.03
N CYS A 98 -10.20 -10.43 -3.10
CA CYS A 98 -10.31 -11.12 -1.81
C CYS A 98 -11.52 -12.07 -1.82
N ASP A 99 -11.31 -13.35 -1.52
CA ASP A 99 -12.41 -14.32 -1.36
C ASP A 99 -13.31 -13.96 -0.16
N CYS A 100 -12.70 -13.51 0.94
CA CYS A 100 -13.39 -13.08 2.15
C CYS A 100 -12.61 -11.95 2.83
N LEU A 101 -12.95 -10.70 2.49
CA LEU A 101 -12.30 -9.52 3.07
C LEU A 101 -12.65 -9.37 4.55
N GLN A 102 -11.63 -9.32 5.41
CA GLN A 102 -11.79 -9.10 6.86
C GLN A 102 -11.93 -7.62 7.24
N GLY A 103 -11.23 -6.73 6.54
CA GLY A 103 -11.20 -5.30 6.82
C GLY A 103 -9.94 -4.64 6.27
N PHE A 104 -9.63 -3.46 6.81
CA PHE A 104 -8.48 -2.64 6.42
C PHE A 104 -7.59 -2.36 7.61
N GLN A 105 -6.27 -2.31 7.38
CA GLN A 105 -5.29 -1.84 8.35
C GLN A 105 -4.62 -0.58 7.80
N LEU A 106 -4.77 0.53 8.51
CA LEU A 106 -4.19 1.81 8.13
C LEU A 106 -3.01 2.16 9.05
N THR A 107 -1.85 2.41 8.47
CA THR A 107 -0.68 2.96 9.15
C THR A 107 -0.43 4.37 8.67
N HIS A 108 -0.63 5.34 9.55
CA HIS A 108 -0.54 6.77 9.23
C HIS A 108 0.04 7.56 10.41
N SER A 109 0.58 8.75 10.13
CA SER A 109 1.04 9.67 11.18
C SER A 109 -0.08 10.63 11.58
N LEU A 110 -0.16 10.98 12.86
CA LEU A 110 -1.14 11.94 13.36
C LEU A 110 -0.66 13.40 13.27
N GLY A 111 0.65 13.63 13.09
CA GLY A 111 1.24 14.97 13.07
C GLY A 111 1.49 15.56 11.69
N GLY A 112 1.46 14.75 10.63
CA GLY A 112 1.69 15.18 9.25
C GLY A 112 0.40 15.55 8.52
N GLY A 113 0.47 16.32 7.44
CA GLY A 113 -0.72 16.79 6.71
C GLY A 113 -1.44 15.67 5.95
N THR A 114 -0.69 14.84 5.21
CA THR A 114 -1.25 13.70 4.48
C THR A 114 -1.75 12.65 5.45
N GLY A 115 -0.87 12.16 6.34
CA GLY A 115 -1.21 11.07 7.25
C GLY A 115 -2.40 11.36 8.15
N SER A 116 -2.55 12.59 8.66
CA SER A 116 -3.66 12.92 9.55
C SER A 116 -4.93 13.37 8.82
N GLY A 117 -4.79 13.95 7.63
CA GLY A 117 -5.89 14.57 6.88
C GLY A 117 -6.55 13.68 5.84
N MET A 118 -5.75 12.85 5.15
CA MET A 118 -6.19 12.01 4.04
C MET A 118 -6.59 10.60 4.49
#